data_AF-A0A6I4UUS9-F1
#
_entry.id   AF-A0A6I4UUS9-F1
#
_cell.length_a   1.000
_cell.length_b   1.000
_cell.length_c   1.000
_cell.angle_alpha   90.00
_cell.angle_beta   90.00
_cell.angle_gamma   90.00
#
_symmetry.space_group_name_H-M   'P 1'
#
loop_
_entity.id
_entity.type
_entity.pdbx_description
1 polymer ?
#
loop_
_entity_poly.entity_id
_entity_poly.type
_entity_poly.pdbx_seq_one_letter_code
_entity_poly.pdbx_strand_id
1 'polypeptide(L)' 'MDNQGALVGWHHQDLGDRVLLALQTRQRAGDPDDFDVLRVLMTKNQAAVLGNYLFQVSGQTPPSADERSWFRRMFG' A
#
# COMPACT_ATOMS: atom_id res chain seq x y z
N MET A 1 -11.53 21.77 1.30
CA MET A 1 -11.17 21.58 -0.13
C MET A 1 -10.40 20.29 -0.19
N ASP A 2 -10.92 19.29 -0.90
CA ASP A 2 -10.20 18.02 -1.07
C ASP A 2 -9.00 18.28 -1.99
N ASN A 3 -7.79 18.20 -1.44
CA ASN A 3 -6.56 18.35 -2.23
C ASN A 3 -6.34 17.04 -3.00
N GLN A 4 -6.73 17.01 -4.28
CA GLN A 4 -6.63 15.84 -5.15
C GLN A 4 -5.32 15.90 -5.94
N GLY A 5 -4.30 15.20 -5.44
CA GLY A 5 -3.02 15.00 -6.13
C GLY A 5 -2.85 13.57 -6.65
N ALA A 6 -2.03 13.39 -7.69
CA ALA A 6 -1.65 12.06 -8.19
C ALA A 6 -0.60 11.45 -7.25
N LEU A 7 -0.80 10.21 -6.79
CA LEU A 7 0.18 9.46 -6.00
C LEU A 7 1.40 9.13 -6.87
N VAL A 8 2.57 9.62 -6.49
CA VAL A 8 3.84 9.44 -7.24
C VAL A 8 4.86 8.60 -6.49
N GLY A 9 4.70 8.46 -5.17
CA GLY A 9 5.62 7.68 -4.34
C GLY A 9 5.04 7.38 -2.97
N TRP A 10 5.59 6.36 -2.34
CA TRP A 10 5.27 6.02 -0.95
C TRP A 10 6.47 5.34 -0.29
N HIS A 11 6.62 5.56 1.01
CA HIS A 11 7.58 4.82 1.84
C HIS A 11 6.99 4.64 3.25
N HIS A 12 7.60 3.76 4.03
CA HIS A 12 7.19 3.57 5.42
C HIS A 12 8.39 3.60 6.36
N GLN A 13 8.13 3.94 7.61
CA GLN A 13 9.05 3.74 8.73
C GLN A 13 8.40 2.77 9.72
N ASP A 14 9.10 1.69 10.06
CA ASP A 14 8.69 0.78 11.14
C ASP A 14 9.03 1.44 12.49
N LEU A 15 8.02 1.52 13.36
CA LEU A 15 8.09 2.11 14.70
C LEU A 15 7.72 1.09 15.79
N GLY A 16 7.93 -0.21 15.54
CA GLY A 16 7.63 -1.30 16.47
C GLY A 16 6.22 -1.84 16.28
N ASP A 17 5.27 -1.42 17.11
CA ASP A 17 3.85 -1.79 17.00
C ASP A 17 3.09 -0.92 15.97
N ARG A 18 3.73 0.17 15.53
CA ARG A 18 3.20 1.14 14.57
C ARG A 18 4.04 1.24 13.30
N VAL A 19 3.41 1.81 12.28
CA VAL A 19 4.00 2.14 11.00
C VAL A 19 3.64 3.58 10.68
N LEU A 20 4.64 4.38 10.28
CA LEU A 20 4.42 5.69 9.69
C LEU A 20 4.47 5.54 8.17
N LEU A 21 3.32 5.66 7.50
CA LEU A 21 3.22 5.65 6.05
C LEU A 21 3.32 7.10 5.53
N ALA A 22 4.24 7.33 4.59
CA ALA A 22 4.36 8.59 3.89
C ALA A 22 3.94 8.41 2.43
N LEU A 23 2.93 9.17 2.01
CA LEU A 23 2.40 9.20 0.65
C LEU A 23 2.83 10.52 0.00
N GLN A 24 3.49 10.44 -1.15
CA GLN A 24 3.90 11.59 -1.93
C GLN A 24 2.91 11.78 -3.07
N THR A 25 2.32 12.97 -3.13
CA THR A 25 1.35 13.35 -4.14
C THR A 25 1.82 14.58 -4.90
N ARG A 26 1.50 14.65 -6.18
CA ARG A 26 1.77 15.82 -7.02
C ARG A 26 0.47 16.42 -7.53
N GLN A 27 0.34 17.73 -7.44
CA GLN A 27 -0.81 18.45 -7.97
C GLN A 27 -0.71 18.55 -9.50
N ARG A 28 -1.85 18.46 -10.19
CA ARG A 28 -1.90 18.51 -11.67
C ARG A 28 -1.59 19.89 -12.22
N ALA A 29 -1.90 20.94 -11.47
CA ALA A 29 -1.65 22.34 -11.81
C ALA A 29 -0.73 22.94 -10.74
N GLY A 30 0.57 22.67 -10.86
CA GLY A 30 1.59 23.12 -9.91
C GLY A 30 2.99 23.00 -10.50
N ASP A 31 3.99 23.50 -9.78
CA ASP A 31 5.40 23.36 -10.14
C ASP A 31 5.76 21.86 -10.28
N PRO A 32 6.48 21.46 -11.35
CA PRO A 32 6.88 20.07 -11.53
C PRO A 32 7.62 19.43 -10.36
N ASP A 33 8.32 20.23 -9.57
CA ASP A 33 9.15 19.77 -8.46
C ASP A 33 8.45 19.90 -7.09
N ASP A 34 7.19 20.34 -7.07
CA ASP A 34 6.41 20.47 -5.83
C ASP A 34 5.66 19.17 -5.50
N PHE A 35 5.99 18.60 -4.34
CA PHE A 35 5.43 17.35 -3.84
C PHE A 35 4.81 17.56 -2.47
N ASP A 36 3.51 17.28 -2.38
CA ASP A 36 2.79 17.20 -1.12
C ASP A 36 3.09 15.84 -0.47
N VAL A 37 3.39 15.84 0.83
CA VAL A 37 3.63 14.61 1.60
C VAL A 37 2.59 14.46 2.70
N LEU A 38 1.72 13.46 2.57
CA LEU A 38 0.80 13.05 3.62
C LEU A 38 1.46 11.97 4.48
N ARG A 39 1.53 12.20 5.80
CA ARG A 39 2.04 11.23 6.77
C ARG A 39 0.90 10.67 7.61
N VAL A 40 0.77 9.35 7.65
CA VAL A 40 -0.27 8.64 8.38
C VAL A 40 0.38 7.65 9.34
N LEU A 41 0.16 7.85 10.64
CA LEU A 41 0.58 6.91 11.68
C LEU A 41 -0.53 5.89 11.94
N MET A 42 -0.19 4.60 11.92
CA MET A 42 -1.16 3.52 12.11
C MET A 42 -0.51 2.32 12.81
N THR A 43 -1.33 1.42 13.36
CA THR A 43 -0.83 0.12 13.85
C THR A 43 -0.50 -0.82 12.69
N LYS A 44 0.28 -1.87 12.95
CA LYS A 44 0.55 -2.92 11.94
C LYS A 44 -0.72 -3.59 11.41
N ASN A 45 -1.74 -3.78 12.25
CA ASN A 45 -3.03 -4.34 11.81
C ASN A 45 -3.79 -3.37 10.89
N GLN A 46 -3.81 -2.08 11.20
CA GLN A 46 -4.43 -1.07 10.33
C GLN A 46 -3.73 -1.00 8.98
N ALA A 47 -2.39 -1.09 8.96
CA ALA A 47 -1.61 -1.16 7.72
C ALA A 47 -1.98 -2.39 6.87
N ALA A 48 -2.17 -3.55 7.50
CA ALA A 48 -2.58 -4.77 6.80
C ALA A 48 -3.99 -4.63 6.17
N VAL A 49 -4.95 -4.07 6.91
CA VAL A 49 -6.30 -3.82 6.39
C VAL A 49 -6.27 -2.82 5.23
N LEU A 50 -5.52 -1.73 5.36
CA LEU A 50 -5.34 -0.74 4.29
C LEU A 50 -4.71 -1.39 3.04
N GLY A 51 -3.63 -2.16 3.22
CA GLY A 51 -2.98 -2.86 2.12
C GLY A 51 -3.92 -3.84 1.41
N ASN A 52 -4.70 -4.63 2.16
CA ASN A 52 -5.69 -5.53 1.58
C ASN A 52 -6.78 -4.76 0.81
N TYR A 53 -7.29 -3.66 1.37
CA TYR A 53 -8.27 -2.82 0.66
C TYR A 53 -7.71 -2.29 -0.66
N LEU A 54 -6.52 -1.68 -0.63
CA LEU A 54 -5.84 -1.16 -1.84
C LEU A 54 -5.61 -2.26 -2.88
N PHE A 55 -5.23 -3.45 -2.41
CA PHE A 55 -5.05 -4.61 -3.26
C PHE A 55 -6.38 -5.03 -3.93
N GLN A 56 -7.46 -5.18 -3.17
CA GLN A 56 -8.77 -5.57 -3.69
C GLN A 56 -9.31 -4.58 -4.73
N VAL A 57 -9.21 -3.26 -4.46
CA VAL A 57 -9.69 -2.23 -5.40
C VAL A 57 -8.82 -2.09 -6.65
N SER A 58 -7.59 -2.61 -6.63
CA SER A 58 -6.72 -2.60 -7.81
C SER A 58 -7.17 -3.58 -8.91
N GLY A 59 -8.10 -4.49 -8.61
CA GLY A 59 -8.55 -5.55 -9.54
C GLY A 59 -7.49 -6.62 -9.80
N GLN A 60 -6.34 -6.56 -9.14
CA GLN A 60 -5.31 -7.60 -9.22
C GLN A 60 -5.77 -8.85 -8.48
N THR A 61 -5.51 -10.03 -9.05
CA THR A 61 -5.73 -11.30 -8.34
C THR A 61 -4.61 -11.48 -7.32
N PRO A 62 -4.90 -11.81 -6.05
CA PRO A 62 -3.87 -12.11 -5.07
C PRO A 62 -2.95 -13.18 -5.65
N PRO A 63 -1.61 -13.07 -5.53
CA PRO A 63 -0.74 -14.19 -5.88
C PRO A 63 -1.24 -15.40 -5.09
N SER A 64 -1.69 -16.44 -5.80
CA SER A 64 -2.28 -17.61 -5.18
C SER A 64 -1.23 -18.28 -4.31
N ALA A 65 -1.40 -18.19 -2.99
CA ALA A 65 -0.67 -19.01 -2.07
C ALA A 65 -1.15 -20.46 -2.26
N ASP A 66 -0.27 -21.33 -2.73
CA ASP A 66 -0.29 -22.76 -2.40
C ASP A 66 -1.33 -23.73 -2.99
N GLU A 67 -1.89 -23.51 -4.18
CA GLU A 67 -2.53 -24.65 -4.88
C GLU A 67 -1.50 -25.68 -5.42
N ARG A 68 -0.20 -25.37 -5.42
CA ARG A 68 0.86 -26.30 -5.89
C ARG A 68 1.53 -27.13 -4.79
N SER A 69 1.34 -26.82 -3.51
CA SER A 69 2.10 -27.46 -2.42
C SER A 69 1.38 -28.66 -1.80
N TRP A 70 0.03 -28.64 -1.70
CA TRP A 70 -0.70 -29.81 -1.16
C TRP A 70 -0.68 -30.99 -2.14
N PHE A 71 -0.97 -30.77 -3.43
CA PHE A 71 -1.20 -31.88 -4.37
C PHE A 71 0.08 -32.70 -4.64
N ARG A 72 1.25 -32.10 -4.40
CA ARG A 72 2.54 -32.77 -4.54
C ARG A 72 2.89 -33.71 -3.38
N ARG A 73 2.21 -33.60 -2.23
CA ARG A 73 2.40 -34.49 -1.06
C ARG A 73 1.52 -35.74 -1.07
N MET A 74 0.49 -35.80 -1.92
CA MET A 74 -0.44 -36.94 -2.00
C MET A 74 -0.18 -37.88 -3.18
N PHE A 75 0.62 -37.47 -4.16
CA PHE A 75 0.93 -38.26 -5.36
C PHE A 75 2.45 -38.37 -5.62
N GLY A 76 3.27 -38.22 -4.57
CA GLY A 76 4.73 -38.39 -4.60
C GLY A 76 5.19 -39.30 -3.48
#